data_AF-A0A109KN88-F1
#
_entry.id   AF-A0A109KN88-F1
#
_cell.length_a   1.000
_cell.length_b   1.000
_cell.length_c   1.000
_cell.angle_alpha   90.00
_cell.angle_beta   90.00
_cell.angle_gamma   90.00
#
_symmetry.space_group_name_H-M   'P 1'
#
loop_
_entity.id
_entity.type
_entity.pdbx_description
1 polymer ?
#
loop_
_entity_poly.entity_id
_entity_poly.type
_entity_poly.pdbx_seq_one_letter_code
_entity_poly.pdbx_strand_id
1 'polypeptide(L)'
;MKYGADHGLDDIQIEQRNHLLDDIRTGLRNFDEAYALELPLMRFEGPLEPGLSSNLVIVGPQPVYDEAWVYKTRDFIRNNLIDHLSKQILRRVSTLDRHDYCLRGSSYAIALKLCTTHPLKYRTGFGDERSDFRLDCDTGKLALTFSDIVDRVSEGYERNHMTYRLWNDKSLELLAQFLFSGEWDSTVFEGGALWEELSSEGEPASLESFIESVDQTIFDLPMERMTEASFPDYSGIIFTEYVPAENMSPAQKEQLYRQYVNLLAT
;
A
#
# COMPACT_ATOMS: atom_id res chain seq x y z
N MET A 1 16.76 1.64 45.05
CA MET A 1 15.61 1.48 44.13
C MET A 1 15.74 2.59 43.10
N LYS A 2 15.77 2.26 41.80
CA LYS A 2 15.86 3.28 40.73
C LYS A 2 14.50 3.97 40.56
N TYR A 3 14.52 5.25 40.23
CA TYR A 3 13.33 6.10 40.06
C TYR A 3 13.37 6.80 38.70
N GLY A 4 12.21 7.24 38.20
CA GLY A 4 12.11 7.87 36.88
C GLY A 4 12.21 6.85 35.75
N ALA A 5 12.97 7.18 34.71
CA ALA A 5 13.12 6.34 33.51
C ALA A 5 13.56 4.89 33.82
N ASP A 6 14.34 4.69 34.88
CA ASP A 6 14.93 3.39 35.22
C ASP A 6 14.14 2.60 36.28
N HIS A 7 12.92 3.05 36.59
CA HIS A 7 12.08 2.40 37.57
C HIS A 7 11.75 0.95 37.17
N GLY A 8 12.02 0.01 38.08
CA GLY A 8 11.70 -1.41 37.88
C GLY A 8 12.68 -2.18 36.99
N LEU A 9 13.79 -1.57 36.58
CA LEU A 9 14.77 -2.18 35.66
C LEU A 9 16.13 -2.45 36.32
N ASP A 10 16.74 -3.57 35.97
CA ASP A 10 18.16 -3.85 36.27
C ASP A 10 19.11 -3.15 35.26
N ASP A 11 20.42 -3.26 35.48
CA ASP A 11 21.42 -2.60 34.63
C ASP A 11 21.44 -3.15 33.20
N ILE A 12 21.20 -4.46 33.03
CA ILE A 12 21.20 -5.12 31.71
C ILE A 12 19.98 -4.64 30.91
N GLN A 13 18.80 -4.60 31.54
CA GLN A 13 17.57 -4.12 30.91
C GLN A 13 17.66 -2.64 30.50
N ILE A 14 18.35 -1.81 31.29
CA ILE A 14 18.57 -0.40 30.95
C ILE A 14 19.53 -0.27 29.76
N GLU A 15 20.60 -1.05 29.74
CA GLU A 15 21.56 -1.07 28.62
C GLU A 15 20.88 -1.50 27.32
N GLN A 16 20.12 -2.60 27.35
CA GLN A 16 19.36 -3.11 26.20
C GLN A 16 18.33 -2.09 25.70
N ARG A 17 17.57 -1.48 26.62
CA ARG A 17 16.62 -0.41 26.29
C ARG A 17 17.32 0.77 25.61
N ASN A 18 18.41 1.26 26.18
CA ASN A 18 19.12 2.43 25.64
C ASN A 18 19.71 2.13 24.26
N HIS A 19 20.29 0.94 24.06
CA HIS A 19 20.76 0.49 22.75
C HIS A 19 19.63 0.47 21.73
N LEU A 20 18.46 -0.10 22.09
CA LEU A 20 17.31 -0.14 21.20
C LEU A 20 16.78 1.27 20.85
N LEU A 21 16.76 2.19 21.82
CA LEU A 21 16.39 3.59 21.58
C LEU A 21 17.35 4.27 20.59
N ASP A 22 18.66 4.04 20.75
CA ASP A 22 19.68 4.60 19.87
C ASP A 22 19.64 4.00 18.47
N ASP A 23 19.38 2.70 18.33
CA ASP A 23 19.15 2.06 17.04
C ASP A 23 17.95 2.67 16.30
N ILE A 24 16.84 2.94 17.02
CA ILE A 24 15.65 3.56 16.41
C ILE A 24 15.94 5.00 15.98
N ARG A 25 16.63 5.80 16.82
CA ARG A 25 17.04 7.18 16.46
C ARG A 25 17.95 7.19 15.24
N THR A 26 18.93 6.29 15.22
CA THR A 26 19.87 6.16 14.10
C THR A 26 19.12 5.77 12.83
N GLY A 27 18.22 4.79 12.90
CA GLY A 27 17.38 4.38 11.76
C GLY A 27 16.53 5.53 11.21
N LEU A 28 15.95 6.35 12.08
CA LEU A 28 15.17 7.54 11.68
C LEU A 28 16.05 8.59 10.97
N ARG A 29 17.23 8.89 11.52
CA ARG A 29 18.18 9.86 10.93
C ARG A 29 18.73 9.37 9.60
N ASN A 30 19.14 8.11 9.52
CA ASN A 30 19.59 7.48 8.28
C ASN A 30 18.51 7.58 7.20
N PHE A 31 17.24 7.33 7.57
CA PHE A 31 16.12 7.43 6.64
C PHE A 31 15.89 8.88 6.16
N ASP A 32 15.94 9.86 7.07
CA ASP A 32 15.84 11.28 6.71
C ASP A 32 16.97 11.74 5.78
N GLU A 33 18.21 11.34 6.10
CA GLU A 33 19.41 11.71 5.35
C GLU A 33 19.46 11.04 3.97
N ALA A 34 19.19 9.72 3.90
CA ALA A 34 19.27 8.95 2.66
C ALA A 34 18.30 9.47 1.59
N TYR A 35 17.11 9.91 2.01
CA TYR A 35 16.06 10.40 1.10
C TYR A 35 15.87 11.93 1.14
N ALA A 36 16.72 12.66 1.86
CA ALA A 36 16.68 14.11 2.00
C ALA A 36 15.28 14.67 2.31
N LEU A 37 14.61 14.07 3.30
CA LEU A 37 13.18 14.29 3.56
C LEU A 37 12.88 15.58 4.34
N GLU A 38 13.89 16.16 4.98
CA GLU A 38 13.76 17.34 5.85
C GLU A 38 12.74 17.11 6.97
N LEU A 39 12.76 15.91 7.56
CA LEU A 39 11.85 15.57 8.62
C LEU A 39 12.06 16.48 9.85
N PRO A 40 10.99 16.92 10.52
CA PRO A 40 11.11 17.55 11.82
C PRO A 40 11.51 16.50 12.88
N LEU A 41 12.77 16.05 12.88
CA LEU A 41 13.27 14.91 13.66
C LEU A 41 12.91 15.00 15.15
N MET A 42 12.96 16.20 15.75
CA MET A 42 12.57 16.43 17.13
C MET A 42 11.15 15.94 17.47
N ARG A 43 10.21 16.02 16.51
CA ARG A 43 8.83 15.53 16.68
C ARG A 43 8.77 14.00 16.80
N PHE A 44 9.66 13.30 16.10
CA PHE A 44 9.69 11.84 16.04
C PHE A 44 10.64 11.23 17.06
N GLU A 45 11.70 11.94 17.46
CA GLU A 45 12.65 11.51 18.49
C GLU A 45 12.14 11.79 19.91
N GLY A 46 11.36 12.87 20.12
CA GLY A 46 10.85 13.25 21.44
C GLY A 46 10.14 12.12 22.21
N PRO A 47 9.25 11.32 21.57
CA PRO A 47 8.62 10.19 22.25
C PRO A 47 9.59 9.09 22.72
N LEU A 48 10.82 9.03 22.20
CA LEU A 48 11.86 8.06 22.61
C LEU A 48 12.57 8.47 23.90
N GLU A 49 12.25 9.61 24.50
CA GLU A 49 12.79 10.01 25.80
C GLU A 49 12.02 9.29 26.93
N PRO A 50 12.64 8.36 27.67
CA PRO A 50 11.98 7.67 28.76
C PRO A 50 11.77 8.60 29.96
N GLY A 51 10.65 8.44 30.64
CA GLY A 51 10.27 9.24 31.80
C GLY A 51 9.09 10.18 31.54
N LEU A 52 8.65 10.86 32.59
CA LEU A 52 7.65 11.93 32.51
C LEU A 52 8.37 13.27 32.58
N SER A 53 7.79 14.30 31.96
CA SER A 53 8.21 15.68 32.24
C SER A 53 8.22 15.90 33.77
N SER A 54 9.26 16.57 34.29
CA SER A 54 9.61 16.70 35.71
C SER A 54 8.50 17.23 36.65
N ASN A 55 7.36 17.62 36.10
CA ASN A 55 6.26 18.28 36.78
C ASN A 55 5.05 17.36 37.03
N LEU A 56 5.10 16.09 36.60
CA LEU A 56 4.01 15.12 36.78
C LEU A 56 4.40 14.05 37.79
N VAL A 57 3.75 14.05 38.95
CA VAL A 57 3.84 12.99 39.96
C VAL A 57 2.65 12.05 39.78
N ILE A 58 2.89 10.83 39.32
CA ILE A 58 1.84 9.80 39.24
C ILE A 58 1.63 9.20 40.63
N VAL A 59 0.42 9.35 41.17
CA VAL A 59 -0.03 8.65 42.38
C VAL A 59 -0.62 7.30 41.95
N GLY A 60 0.14 6.21 42.14
CA GLY A 60 -0.25 4.86 41.71
C GLY A 60 0.93 4.01 41.22
N PRO A 61 0.66 2.89 40.52
CA PRO A 61 1.70 2.10 39.86
C PRO A 61 2.53 2.99 38.94
N GLN A 62 3.85 2.97 39.12
CA GLN A 62 4.75 3.75 38.29
C GLN A 62 4.89 3.08 36.91
N PRO A 63 4.96 3.87 35.83
CA PRO A 63 5.21 3.32 34.50
C PRO A 63 6.61 2.69 34.46
N VAL A 64 6.72 1.56 33.74
CA VAL A 64 7.99 0.90 33.44
C VAL A 64 8.33 1.17 31.99
N TYR A 65 9.52 1.72 31.75
CA TYR A 65 10.02 2.07 30.42
C TYR A 65 10.98 0.97 29.94
N ASP A 66 10.50 -0.27 29.82
CA ASP A 66 11.27 -1.42 29.36
C ASP A 66 11.30 -1.50 27.81
N GLU A 67 11.88 -2.58 27.26
CA GLU A 67 11.87 -2.82 25.81
C GLU A 67 10.46 -2.86 25.21
N ALA A 68 9.47 -3.40 25.93
CA ALA A 68 8.10 -3.46 25.45
C ALA A 68 7.50 -2.06 25.29
N TRP A 69 7.82 -1.13 26.20
CA TRP A 69 7.52 0.29 26.02
C TRP A 69 8.22 0.86 24.78
N VAL A 70 9.51 0.56 24.57
CA VAL A 70 10.25 1.05 23.40
C VAL A 70 9.62 0.57 22.09
N TYR A 71 9.24 -0.70 21.97
CA TYR A 71 8.57 -1.21 20.77
C TYR A 71 7.22 -0.55 20.50
N LYS A 72 6.41 -0.31 21.54
CA LYS A 72 5.14 0.42 21.40
C LYS A 72 5.36 1.85 20.92
N THR A 73 6.35 2.53 21.49
CA THR A 73 6.75 3.88 21.10
C THR A 73 7.28 3.92 19.67
N ARG A 74 8.10 2.94 19.27
CA ARG A 74 8.57 2.77 17.89
C ARG A 74 7.39 2.66 16.92
N ASP A 75 6.43 1.79 17.19
CA ASP A 75 5.28 1.59 16.29
C ASP A 75 4.45 2.86 16.15
N PHE A 76 4.27 3.59 17.24
CA PHE A 76 3.64 4.92 17.23
C PHE A 76 4.41 5.91 16.36
N ILE A 77 5.74 6.00 16.51
CA ILE A 77 6.59 6.88 15.70
C ILE A 77 6.53 6.49 14.22
N ARG A 78 6.68 5.20 13.92
CA ARG A 78 6.64 4.65 12.57
C ARG A 78 5.32 5.00 11.88
N ASN A 79 4.19 4.79 12.54
CA ASN A 79 2.87 5.10 11.97
C ASN A 79 2.70 6.61 11.72
N ASN A 80 3.15 7.47 12.65
CA ASN A 80 3.14 8.92 12.46
C ASN A 80 4.06 9.38 11.33
N LEU A 81 5.21 8.73 11.16
CA LEU A 81 6.15 8.99 10.08
C LEU A 81 5.50 8.62 8.73
N ILE A 82 4.95 7.41 8.61
CA ILE A 82 4.23 6.96 7.41
C ILE A 82 3.09 7.91 7.06
N ASP A 83 2.29 8.35 8.05
CA ASP A 83 1.25 9.36 7.84
C ASP A 83 1.77 10.72 7.37
N HIS A 84 2.92 11.13 7.90
CA HIS A 84 3.57 12.37 7.51
C HIS A 84 4.03 12.30 6.05
N LEU A 85 4.71 11.22 5.69
CA LEU A 85 5.21 10.97 4.33
C LEU A 85 4.07 10.87 3.33
N SER A 86 3.03 10.08 3.62
CA SER A 86 1.85 9.94 2.75
C SER A 86 1.21 11.29 2.45
N LYS A 87 1.05 12.16 3.47
CA LYS A 87 0.53 13.52 3.24
C LYS A 87 1.46 14.38 2.38
N GLN A 88 2.77 14.25 2.53
CA GLN A 88 3.72 14.99 1.68
C GLN A 88 3.67 14.52 0.23
N ILE A 89 3.66 13.20 0.00
CA ILE A 89 3.56 12.57 -1.32
C ILE A 89 2.27 12.99 -2.02
N LEU A 90 1.12 12.83 -1.34
CA LEU A 90 -0.20 13.09 -1.92
C LEU A 90 -0.46 14.57 -2.21
N ARG A 91 0.22 15.51 -1.51
CA ARG A 91 0.14 16.94 -1.84
C ARG A 91 0.55 17.25 -3.28
N ARG A 92 1.40 16.42 -3.90
CA ARG A 92 1.82 16.61 -5.30
C ARG A 92 0.74 16.22 -6.30
N VAL A 93 -0.20 15.34 -5.95
CA VAL A 93 -1.23 14.84 -6.87
C VAL A 93 -2.00 16.00 -7.52
N SER A 94 -2.33 17.04 -6.75
CA SER A 94 -3.03 18.23 -7.26
C SER A 94 -2.21 19.11 -8.22
N THR A 95 -0.89 18.89 -8.29
CA THR A 95 0.03 19.61 -9.18
C THR A 95 0.32 18.86 -10.48
N LEU A 96 -0.02 17.57 -10.56
CA LEU A 96 0.16 16.75 -11.74
C LEU A 96 -0.98 17.00 -12.74
N ASP A 97 -0.69 16.81 -14.03
CA ASP A 97 -1.74 16.82 -15.04
C ASP A 97 -2.68 15.62 -14.86
N ARG A 98 -3.96 15.76 -15.21
CA ARG A 98 -4.94 14.67 -15.07
C ARG A 98 -4.60 13.45 -15.92
N HIS A 99 -3.80 13.61 -16.97
CA HIS A 99 -3.36 12.54 -17.85
C HIS A 99 -1.91 12.10 -17.59
N ASP A 100 -1.29 12.60 -16.51
CA ASP A 100 0.06 12.22 -16.08
C ASP A 100 0.14 10.71 -15.88
N TYR A 101 1.24 10.11 -16.34
CA TYR A 101 1.43 8.66 -16.29
C TYR A 101 1.48 8.15 -14.84
N CYS A 102 1.90 8.98 -13.88
CA CYS A 102 1.93 8.64 -12.46
C CYS A 102 0.53 8.38 -11.89
N LEU A 103 -0.51 8.93 -12.52
CA LEU A 103 -1.90 8.87 -12.06
C LEU A 103 -2.76 7.84 -12.81
N ARG A 104 -2.13 6.95 -13.59
CA ARG A 104 -2.83 5.86 -14.30
C ARG A 104 -2.77 4.57 -13.50
N GLY A 105 -3.84 3.77 -13.55
CA GLY A 105 -3.88 2.48 -12.85
C GLY A 105 -4.69 2.47 -11.56
N SER A 106 -4.51 1.40 -10.78
CA SER A 106 -5.10 1.28 -9.44
C SER A 106 -4.48 2.31 -8.49
N SER A 107 -5.14 2.51 -7.35
CA SER A 107 -4.58 3.27 -6.23
C SER A 107 -3.18 2.77 -5.83
N TYR A 108 -2.96 1.46 -5.87
CA TYR A 108 -1.69 0.84 -5.54
C TYR A 108 -0.58 1.14 -6.55
N ALA A 109 -0.83 0.95 -7.85
CA ALA A 109 0.18 1.28 -8.87
C ALA A 109 0.52 2.77 -8.92
N ILE A 110 -0.49 3.62 -8.71
CA ILE A 110 -0.28 5.07 -8.56
C ILE A 110 0.58 5.36 -7.33
N ALA A 111 0.29 4.74 -6.19
CA ALA A 111 1.09 4.91 -4.98
C ALA A 111 2.54 4.47 -5.18
N LEU A 112 2.78 3.32 -5.84
CA LEU A 112 4.10 2.86 -6.21
C LEU A 112 4.84 3.91 -7.04
N LYS A 113 4.24 4.40 -8.13
CA LYS A 113 4.85 5.44 -8.98
C LYS A 113 5.15 6.72 -8.21
N LEU A 114 4.23 7.17 -7.36
CA LEU A 114 4.45 8.38 -6.55
C LEU A 114 5.59 8.19 -5.53
N CYS A 115 5.74 6.99 -4.96
CA CYS A 115 6.79 6.68 -4.00
C CYS A 115 8.17 6.49 -4.67
N THR A 116 8.24 5.93 -5.87
CA THR A 116 9.51 5.70 -6.60
C THR A 116 9.99 6.92 -7.40
N THR A 117 9.12 7.90 -7.66
CA THR A 117 9.46 9.13 -8.40
C THR A 117 9.61 10.37 -7.50
N HIS A 118 9.83 10.17 -6.20
CA HIS A 118 9.66 11.21 -5.18
C HIS A 118 10.50 12.49 -5.45
N PRO A 119 9.97 13.71 -5.19
CA PRO A 119 10.54 14.98 -5.69
C PRO A 119 11.22 15.84 -4.62
N LEU A 120 11.43 15.32 -3.40
CA LEU A 120 12.17 16.06 -2.37
C LEU A 120 13.67 16.01 -2.71
N LYS A 121 14.09 16.99 -3.49
CA LYS A 121 15.47 17.37 -3.85
C LYS A 121 16.29 16.48 -4.80
N TYR A 122 16.00 15.20 -5.05
CA TYR A 122 16.77 14.39 -6.02
C TYR A 122 15.93 13.43 -6.87
N ARG A 123 16.54 12.94 -7.97
CA ARG A 123 15.89 12.28 -9.13
C ARG A 123 15.36 10.86 -8.87
N THR A 124 15.44 10.33 -7.64
CA THR A 124 15.13 8.92 -7.30
C THR A 124 14.29 8.87 -6.02
N GLY A 125 13.16 8.17 -6.05
CA GLY A 125 12.28 7.97 -4.89
C GLY A 125 12.76 6.89 -3.92
N PHE A 126 11.83 6.35 -3.11
CA PHE A 126 12.15 5.43 -2.00
C PHE A 126 12.58 4.02 -2.42
N GLY A 127 12.43 3.67 -3.69
CA GLY A 127 12.78 2.35 -4.22
C GLY A 127 12.91 2.37 -5.75
N ASP A 128 13.68 1.40 -6.27
CA ASP A 128 13.84 1.12 -7.70
C ASP A 128 13.28 -0.28 -7.98
N GLU A 129 12.69 -0.50 -9.16
CA GLU A 129 12.33 -1.84 -9.63
C GLU A 129 13.53 -2.79 -9.61
N ARG A 130 14.75 -2.25 -9.77
CA ARG A 130 16.00 -3.02 -9.71
C ARG A 130 16.41 -3.45 -8.31
N SER A 131 15.83 -2.87 -7.25
CA SER A 131 16.19 -3.14 -5.85
C SER A 131 15.15 -4.01 -5.13
N ASP A 132 14.34 -4.76 -5.87
CA ASP A 132 13.19 -5.52 -5.34
C ASP A 132 12.30 -4.65 -4.42
N PHE A 133 12.16 -3.36 -4.75
CA PHE A 133 11.40 -2.38 -3.97
C PHE A 133 11.83 -2.25 -2.51
N ARG A 134 13.09 -2.56 -2.18
CA ARG A 134 13.64 -2.34 -0.85
C ARG A 134 14.07 -0.88 -0.69
N LEU A 135 13.92 -0.37 0.52
CA LEU A 135 14.52 0.90 0.92
C LEU A 135 16.05 0.80 0.79
N ASP A 136 16.67 1.76 0.12
CA ASP A 136 18.13 1.88 -0.07
C ASP A 136 18.85 2.44 1.17
N CYS A 137 18.33 2.17 2.37
CA CYS A 137 18.93 2.58 3.63
C CYS A 137 18.63 1.59 4.75
N ASP A 138 19.55 1.49 5.71
CA ASP A 138 19.31 0.73 6.93
C ASP A 138 18.43 1.54 7.89
N THR A 139 17.18 1.13 8.00
CA THR A 139 16.22 1.68 8.98
C THR A 139 16.38 1.02 10.36
N GLY A 140 17.29 0.06 10.50
CA GLY A 140 17.65 -0.59 11.75
C GLY A 140 16.44 -1.14 12.49
N LYS A 141 16.28 -0.72 13.75
CA LYS A 141 15.16 -1.13 14.60
C LYS A 141 13.89 -0.31 14.41
N LEU A 142 13.86 0.67 13.50
CA LEU A 142 12.64 1.43 13.16
C LEU A 142 11.56 0.53 12.53
N ALA A 143 11.97 -0.57 11.89
CA ALA A 143 11.09 -1.56 11.27
C ALA A 143 10.09 -0.93 10.28
N LEU A 144 10.62 -0.06 9.41
CA LEU A 144 9.91 0.60 8.33
C LEU A 144 10.26 -0.08 7.00
N THR A 145 9.24 -0.45 6.22
CA THR A 145 9.41 -1.02 4.89
C THR A 145 8.88 -0.06 3.81
N PHE A 146 9.28 -0.30 2.56
CA PHE A 146 8.73 0.44 1.43
C PHE A 146 7.23 0.15 1.25
N SER A 147 6.78 -1.10 1.45
CA SER A 147 5.36 -1.47 1.40
C SER A 147 4.52 -0.63 2.36
N ASP A 148 4.97 -0.47 3.62
CA ASP A 148 4.23 0.32 4.62
C ASP A 148 3.94 1.76 4.13
N ILE A 149 4.87 2.36 3.37
CA ILE A 149 4.73 3.70 2.80
C ILE A 149 3.75 3.66 1.63
N VAL A 150 3.94 2.72 0.70
CA VAL A 150 3.09 2.56 -0.50
C VAL A 150 1.64 2.30 -0.10
N ASP A 151 1.40 1.42 0.86
CA ASP A 151 0.05 1.04 1.31
C ASP A 151 -0.67 2.26 1.89
N ARG A 152 -0.02 3.05 2.77
CA ARG A 152 -0.63 4.28 3.30
C ARG A 152 -0.84 5.35 2.24
N VAL A 153 0.00 5.41 1.21
CA VAL A 153 -0.18 6.34 0.08
C VAL A 153 -1.34 5.89 -0.78
N SER A 154 -1.47 4.59 -1.04
CA SER A 154 -2.57 3.98 -1.78
C SER A 154 -3.91 4.27 -1.11
N GLU A 155 -4.04 3.95 0.19
CA GLU A 155 -5.23 4.25 1.00
C GLU A 155 -5.59 5.75 0.95
N GLY A 156 -4.56 6.60 1.08
CA GLY A 156 -4.74 8.05 1.06
C GLY A 156 -5.12 8.59 -0.32
N TYR A 157 -4.59 8.01 -1.39
CA TYR A 157 -4.91 8.35 -2.77
C TYR A 157 -6.35 7.94 -3.09
N GLU A 158 -6.72 6.70 -2.79
CA GLU A 158 -8.04 6.16 -3.01
C GLU A 158 -9.12 7.01 -2.34
N ARG A 159 -8.94 7.32 -1.05
CA ARG A 159 -9.91 8.09 -0.28
C ARG A 159 -10.08 9.53 -0.77
N ASN A 160 -9.02 10.18 -1.23
CA ASN A 160 -9.00 11.63 -1.42
C ASN A 160 -8.91 12.09 -2.88
N HIS A 161 -8.46 11.23 -3.78
CA HIS A 161 -8.06 11.60 -5.14
C HIS A 161 -8.59 10.65 -6.22
N MET A 162 -8.71 9.35 -5.94
CA MET A 162 -9.16 8.38 -6.94
C MET A 162 -10.58 8.69 -7.41
N THR A 163 -10.74 8.73 -8.73
CA THR A 163 -12.04 8.94 -9.36
C THR A 163 -12.32 7.73 -10.24
N TYR A 164 -13.00 6.75 -9.66
CA TYR A 164 -13.40 5.55 -10.37
C TYR A 164 -14.38 5.85 -11.50
N ARG A 165 -14.25 5.12 -12.60
CA ARG A 165 -15.17 5.10 -13.73
C ARG A 165 -16.32 4.15 -13.44
N LEU A 166 -17.48 4.43 -14.02
CA LEU A 166 -18.61 3.51 -13.98
C LEU A 166 -18.51 2.51 -15.14
N TRP A 167 -18.90 1.27 -14.85
CA TRP A 167 -19.02 0.23 -15.87
C TRP A 167 -20.09 0.61 -16.89
N ASN A 168 -19.73 0.55 -18.16
CA ASN A 168 -20.63 0.61 -19.31
C ASN A 168 -20.63 -0.71 -20.07
N ASP A 169 -21.59 -0.89 -20.97
CA ASP A 169 -21.77 -2.14 -21.72
C ASP A 169 -20.49 -2.58 -22.44
N LYS A 170 -19.81 -1.66 -23.13
CA LYS A 170 -18.54 -1.95 -23.82
C LYS A 170 -17.44 -2.41 -22.87
N SER A 171 -17.29 -1.75 -21.71
CA SER A 171 -16.29 -2.15 -20.72
C SER A 171 -16.60 -3.49 -20.06
N LEU A 172 -17.89 -3.84 -19.90
CA LEU A 172 -18.32 -5.14 -19.39
C LEU A 172 -18.10 -6.25 -20.40
N GLU A 173 -18.33 -5.99 -21.69
CA GLU A 173 -17.99 -6.92 -22.77
C GLU A 173 -16.48 -7.20 -22.81
N LEU A 174 -15.65 -6.16 -22.72
CA LEU A 174 -14.19 -6.32 -22.69
C LEU A 174 -13.70 -7.00 -21.41
N LEU A 175 -14.35 -6.73 -20.27
CA LEU A 175 -14.09 -7.46 -19.03
C LEU A 175 -14.43 -8.94 -19.18
N ALA A 176 -15.62 -9.28 -19.71
CA ALA A 176 -16.01 -10.66 -19.94
C ALA A 176 -15.02 -11.38 -20.88
N GLN A 177 -14.59 -10.70 -21.94
CA GLN A 177 -13.57 -11.20 -22.83
C GLN A 177 -12.26 -11.47 -22.07
N PHE A 178 -11.75 -10.50 -21.31
CA PHE A 178 -10.56 -10.68 -20.48
C PHE A 178 -10.66 -11.89 -19.53
N LEU A 179 -11.82 -12.07 -18.88
CA LEU A 179 -12.02 -13.13 -17.90
C LEU A 179 -12.12 -14.53 -18.54
N PHE A 180 -12.77 -14.64 -19.70
CA PHE A 180 -13.19 -15.95 -20.25
C PHE A 180 -12.61 -16.30 -21.62
N SER A 181 -11.90 -15.38 -22.26
CA SER A 181 -11.46 -15.56 -23.65
C SER A 181 -10.11 -14.89 -23.87
N GLY A 182 -9.07 -15.69 -24.05
CA GLY A 182 -7.82 -15.15 -24.56
C GLY A 182 -8.00 -14.68 -26.00
N GLU A 183 -7.74 -13.40 -26.27
CA GLU A 183 -7.43 -13.01 -27.63
C GLU A 183 -6.06 -13.56 -28.02
N TRP A 184 -5.93 -13.96 -29.29
CA TRP A 184 -4.66 -14.36 -29.91
C TRP A 184 -3.55 -13.29 -29.79
N ASP A 185 -3.92 -12.03 -29.53
CA ASP A 185 -3.00 -10.90 -29.36
C ASP A 185 -2.68 -10.57 -27.88
N SER A 186 -3.27 -11.28 -26.91
CA SER A 186 -2.93 -11.18 -25.49
C SER A 186 -2.06 -12.37 -25.08
N THR A 187 -0.73 -12.19 -25.13
CA THR A 187 0.23 -13.18 -24.61
C THR A 187 0.15 -13.37 -23.10
N VAL A 188 -0.72 -12.64 -22.41
CA VAL A 188 -0.81 -12.61 -20.95
C VAL A 188 -1.89 -13.57 -20.42
N PHE A 189 -2.98 -13.77 -21.17
CA PHE A 189 -4.12 -14.60 -20.73
C PHE A 189 -4.73 -15.41 -21.89
N GLU A 190 -3.98 -16.39 -22.43
CA GLU A 190 -4.39 -17.18 -23.61
C GLU A 190 -5.71 -17.96 -23.44
N GLY A 191 -6.06 -18.33 -22.20
CA GLY A 191 -7.32 -19.03 -21.87
C GLY A 191 -8.42 -18.14 -21.29
N GLY A 192 -8.16 -16.85 -21.04
CA GLY A 192 -8.97 -16.01 -20.16
C GLY A 192 -8.50 -16.08 -18.70
N ALA A 193 -8.55 -14.96 -18.00
CA ALA A 193 -7.93 -14.81 -16.68
C ALA A 193 -8.56 -15.67 -15.56
N LEU A 194 -9.85 -16.03 -15.69
CA LEU A 194 -10.58 -16.85 -14.71
C LEU A 194 -11.08 -18.18 -15.25
N TRP A 195 -10.93 -18.43 -16.54
CA TRP A 195 -11.62 -19.54 -17.18
C TRP A 195 -11.18 -20.91 -16.66
N GLU A 196 -9.88 -21.12 -16.51
CA GLU A 196 -9.33 -22.41 -16.02
C GLU A 196 -9.77 -22.70 -14.58
N GLU A 197 -9.83 -21.69 -13.73
CA GLU A 197 -10.29 -21.84 -12.34
C GLU A 197 -11.77 -22.21 -12.30
N LEU A 198 -12.61 -21.44 -12.99
CA LEU A 198 -14.07 -21.56 -12.91
C LEU A 198 -14.64 -22.76 -13.68
N SER A 199 -13.95 -23.25 -14.74
CA SER A 199 -14.42 -24.41 -15.52
C SER A 199 -14.04 -25.77 -14.93
N SER A 200 -13.19 -25.80 -13.90
CA SER A 200 -12.66 -27.04 -13.34
C SER A 200 -13.68 -27.89 -12.56
N GLU A 201 -14.74 -27.27 -12.02
CA GLU A 201 -15.75 -27.95 -11.18
C GLU A 201 -17.00 -28.44 -11.94
N GLY A 202 -17.20 -28.04 -13.19
CA GLY A 202 -18.33 -28.46 -14.03
C GLY A 202 -19.71 -27.91 -13.63
N GLU A 203 -19.83 -27.31 -12.45
CA GLU A 203 -21.01 -26.58 -11.97
C GLU A 203 -20.66 -25.09 -11.80
N PRO A 204 -21.59 -24.17 -12.14
CA PRO A 204 -21.33 -22.75 -11.98
C PRO A 204 -21.24 -22.35 -10.50
N ALA A 205 -20.13 -21.71 -10.12
CA ALA A 205 -19.97 -21.00 -8.85
C ALA A 205 -21.12 -20.02 -8.57
N SER A 206 -21.42 -19.72 -7.30
CA SER A 206 -22.45 -18.73 -6.97
C SER A 206 -22.10 -17.34 -7.50
N LEU A 207 -23.11 -16.49 -7.70
CA LEU A 207 -22.91 -15.12 -8.17
C LEU A 207 -21.94 -14.33 -7.26
N GLU A 208 -22.08 -14.49 -5.94
CA GLU A 208 -21.23 -13.80 -4.97
C GLU A 208 -19.76 -14.24 -5.10
N SER A 209 -19.52 -15.56 -5.13
CA SER A 209 -18.16 -16.11 -5.28
C SER A 209 -17.56 -15.72 -6.62
N PHE A 210 -18.36 -15.75 -7.69
CA PHE A 210 -17.94 -15.32 -9.01
C PHE A 210 -17.49 -13.85 -9.00
N ILE A 211 -18.27 -12.94 -8.40
CA ILE A 211 -17.92 -11.52 -8.34
C ILE A 211 -16.67 -11.26 -7.49
N GLU A 212 -16.48 -12.02 -6.40
CA GLU A 212 -15.26 -11.96 -5.59
C GLU A 212 -14.02 -12.36 -6.42
N SER A 213 -14.10 -13.47 -7.16
CA SER A 213 -13.01 -13.89 -8.07
C SER A 213 -12.74 -12.85 -9.16
N VAL A 214 -13.78 -12.21 -9.72
CA VAL A 214 -13.60 -11.12 -10.71
C VAL A 214 -12.85 -9.93 -10.11
N ASP A 215 -13.24 -9.49 -8.93
CA ASP A 215 -12.59 -8.35 -8.26
C ASP A 215 -11.12 -8.66 -7.96
N GLN A 216 -10.85 -9.85 -7.42
CA GLN A 216 -9.49 -10.32 -7.15
C GLN A 216 -8.65 -10.42 -8.42
N THR A 217 -9.22 -10.89 -9.53
CA THR A 217 -8.52 -10.98 -10.82
C THR A 217 -8.17 -9.60 -11.38
N ILE A 218 -9.06 -8.62 -11.22
CA ILE A 218 -8.79 -7.22 -11.60
C ILE A 218 -7.67 -6.64 -10.72
N PHE A 219 -7.67 -6.96 -9.42
CA PHE A 219 -6.64 -6.53 -8.48
C PHE A 219 -5.27 -7.14 -8.81
N ASP A 220 -5.24 -8.41 -9.20
CA ASP A 220 -4.02 -9.16 -9.52
C ASP A 220 -3.51 -8.93 -10.97
N LEU A 221 -4.02 -7.91 -11.66
CA LEU A 221 -3.54 -7.56 -12.99
C LEU A 221 -2.02 -7.35 -12.98
N PRO A 222 -1.28 -7.94 -13.94
CA PRO A 222 0.16 -7.87 -13.94
C PRO A 222 0.62 -6.42 -14.11
N MET A 223 1.63 -6.05 -13.33
CA MET A 223 2.24 -4.73 -13.39
C MET A 223 3.45 -4.74 -14.33
N GLU A 224 3.43 -3.87 -15.34
CA GLU A 224 4.57 -3.56 -16.21
C GLU A 224 4.99 -2.10 -15.99
N ARG A 225 6.26 -1.86 -15.63
CA ARG A 225 6.81 -0.51 -15.37
C ARG A 225 5.93 0.29 -14.40
N MET A 226 5.54 -0.36 -13.30
CA MET A 226 4.62 0.17 -12.29
C MET A 226 3.23 0.61 -12.80
N THR A 227 2.75 0.02 -13.89
CA THR A 227 1.42 0.27 -14.43
C THR A 227 0.75 -1.07 -14.76
N GLU A 228 -0.53 -1.21 -14.48
CA GLU A 228 -1.28 -2.42 -14.78
C GLU A 228 -1.40 -2.62 -16.29
N ALA A 229 -1.46 -3.89 -16.69
CA ALA A 229 -1.78 -4.26 -18.06
C ALA A 229 -3.13 -3.66 -18.47
N SER A 230 -3.12 -2.90 -19.57
CA SER A 230 -4.33 -2.46 -20.25
C SER A 230 -4.81 -3.55 -21.21
N PHE A 231 -6.13 -3.62 -21.43
CA PHE A 231 -6.67 -4.46 -22.50
C PHE A 231 -6.08 -4.04 -23.87
N PRO A 232 -5.78 -4.96 -24.81
CA PRO A 232 -5.05 -4.69 -26.06
C PRO A 232 -5.51 -3.45 -26.86
N ASP A 233 -4.56 -2.94 -27.66
CA ASP A 233 -4.28 -1.53 -27.98
C ASP A 233 -5.27 -0.76 -28.88
N TYR A 234 -6.58 -0.85 -28.63
CA TYR A 234 -7.57 0.05 -29.23
C TYR A 234 -8.51 0.72 -28.23
N SER A 235 -8.56 0.25 -26.99
CA SER A 235 -9.49 0.77 -25.98
C SER A 235 -8.81 1.54 -24.85
N GLY A 236 -7.54 1.22 -24.52
CA GLY A 236 -6.82 1.79 -23.39
C GLY A 236 -7.56 1.60 -22.05
N ILE A 237 -8.39 0.55 -21.95
CA ILE A 237 -9.15 0.27 -20.74
C ILE A 237 -8.25 -0.40 -19.73
N ILE A 238 -8.21 0.20 -18.55
CA ILE A 238 -7.56 -0.32 -17.35
C ILE A 238 -8.69 -0.60 -16.36
N PHE A 239 -8.93 -1.88 -16.06
CA PHE A 239 -10.10 -2.28 -15.26
C PHE A 239 -10.03 -1.76 -13.82
N THR A 240 -8.83 -1.57 -13.27
CA THR A 240 -8.62 -0.97 -11.94
C THR A 240 -9.00 0.51 -11.86
N GLU A 241 -9.26 1.18 -12.99
CA GLU A 241 -9.82 2.54 -13.00
C GLU A 241 -11.35 2.55 -12.86
N TYR A 242 -12.02 1.40 -12.91
CA TYR A 242 -13.46 1.29 -12.71
C TYR A 242 -13.80 1.00 -11.25
N VAL A 243 -15.04 1.29 -10.85
CA VAL A 243 -15.50 0.90 -9.51
C VAL A 243 -15.31 -0.61 -9.31
N PRO A 244 -14.94 -1.08 -8.11
CA PRO A 244 -14.78 -2.51 -7.84
C PRO A 244 -15.98 -3.33 -8.30
N ALA A 245 -15.75 -4.57 -8.73
CA ALA A 245 -16.79 -5.45 -9.25
C ALA A 245 -17.89 -5.72 -8.20
N GLU A 246 -17.51 -5.77 -6.92
CA GLU A 246 -18.44 -5.82 -5.79
C GLU A 246 -19.43 -4.64 -5.76
N ASN A 247 -19.06 -3.49 -6.34
CA ASN A 247 -19.86 -2.27 -6.38
C ASN A 247 -20.59 -2.05 -7.71
N MET A 248 -20.49 -3.00 -8.66
CA MET A 248 -21.35 -3.02 -9.85
C MET A 248 -22.83 -3.07 -9.46
N SER A 249 -23.70 -2.50 -10.30
CA SER A 249 -25.14 -2.65 -10.11
C SER A 249 -25.57 -4.12 -10.24
N PRO A 250 -26.68 -4.54 -9.61
CA PRO A 250 -27.16 -5.92 -9.70
C PRO A 250 -27.36 -6.41 -11.14
N ALA A 251 -27.82 -5.52 -12.03
CA ALA A 251 -28.00 -5.84 -13.44
C ALA A 251 -26.68 -6.11 -14.17
N GLN A 252 -25.61 -5.37 -13.84
CA GLN A 252 -24.28 -5.55 -14.43
C GLN A 252 -23.64 -6.85 -13.94
N LYS A 253 -23.76 -7.15 -12.63
CA LYS A 253 -23.30 -8.42 -12.06
C LYS A 253 -23.97 -9.62 -12.73
N GLU A 254 -25.30 -9.57 -12.84
CA GLU A 254 -26.09 -10.61 -13.51
C GLU A 254 -25.75 -10.74 -15.00
N GLN A 255 -25.54 -9.62 -15.70
CA GLN A 255 -25.14 -9.62 -17.11
C GLN A 255 -23.79 -10.32 -17.32
N LEU A 256 -22.79 -10.01 -16.49
CA LEU A 256 -21.46 -10.61 -16.56
C LEU A 256 -21.54 -12.11 -16.21
N TYR A 257 -22.26 -12.46 -15.14
CA TYR A 257 -22.44 -13.84 -14.68
C TYR A 257 -23.17 -14.72 -15.70
N ARG A 258 -24.18 -14.20 -16.40
CA ARG A 258 -24.85 -14.96 -17.47
C ARG A 258 -23.91 -15.33 -18.61
N GLN A 259 -22.94 -14.48 -18.94
CA GLN A 259 -21.96 -14.81 -19.97
C GLN A 259 -21.10 -16.00 -19.54
N TYR A 260 -20.64 -16.00 -18.29
CA TYR A 260 -19.95 -17.13 -17.69
C TYR A 260 -20.77 -18.43 -17.73
N VAL A 261 -22.01 -18.42 -17.26
CA VAL A 261 -22.87 -19.62 -17.23
C VAL A 261 -23.14 -20.15 -18.65
N ASN A 262 -23.36 -19.26 -19.62
CA ASN A 262 -23.58 -19.67 -21.01
C ASN A 262 -22.33 -20.31 -21.63
N LEU A 263 -21.13 -19.82 -21.30
CA LEU A 263 -19.88 -20.40 -21.76
C LEU A 263 -19.66 -21.79 -21.14
N LEU A 264 -19.97 -22.00 -19.86
CA LEU A 264 -19.85 -23.32 -19.21
C LEU A 264 -20.81 -24.37 -19.80
N ALA A 265 -21.97 -23.94 -20.30
CA ALA A 265 -22.96 -24.81 -20.90
C ALA A 265 -22.63 -25.25 -22.35
N THR A 266 -21.57 -24.69 -22.94
CA THR A 266 -21.15 -24.92 -24.34
C THR A 266 -19.99 -25.91 -24.41
#